data_AF-A0A916SJE2-F1
#
_entry.id   AF-A0A916SJE2-F1
#
_cell.length_a   1.000
_cell.length_b   1.000
_cell.length_c   1.000
_cell.angle_alpha   90.00
_cell.angle_beta   90.00
_cell.angle_gamma   90.00
#
_symmetry.space_group_name_H-M   'P 1'
#
loop_
_entity.id
_entity.type
_entity.pdbx_description
1 polymer ?
#
loop_
_entity_poly.entity_id
_entity_poly.type
_entity_poly.pdbx_seq_one_letter_code
_entity_poly.pdbx_strand_id
1 'polypeptide(L)'
;MQETYSAAQLSKVIDQSLVYQCACPAQVCRALFELRELHDYQMNCANDMANDRLVHETIAAAAAQSHELMEQCLTRILEIEGWDPANLSLPESLRKKIVKNF
;
A
#
# COMPACT_ATOMS: atom_id res chain seq x y z
N MET A 1 1.88 11.96 7.03
CA MET A 1 1.74 10.51 7.29
C MET A 1 3.12 9.86 7.34
N GLN A 2 3.32 8.80 8.13
CA GLN A 2 4.58 8.05 8.15
C GLN A 2 4.55 6.96 7.08
N GLU A 3 5.61 6.86 6.27
CA GLU A 3 5.69 5.86 5.20
C GLU A 3 6.82 4.85 5.48
N THR A 4 6.48 3.56 5.54
CA THR A 4 7.48 2.48 5.66
C THR A 4 7.97 2.07 4.27
N TYR A 5 7.06 1.99 3.30
CA TYR A 5 7.38 1.80 1.89
C TYR A 5 7.29 3.12 1.12
N SER A 6 8.28 3.41 0.29
CA SER A 6 8.21 4.52 -0.68
C SER A 6 7.26 4.20 -1.84
N ALA A 7 6.76 5.24 -2.54
CA ALA A 7 5.97 5.05 -3.75
C ALA A 7 6.66 4.17 -4.81
N ALA A 8 7.99 4.30 -4.94
CA ALA A 8 8.78 3.47 -5.86
C ALA A 8 8.79 1.99 -5.45
N GLN A 9 8.86 1.71 -4.15
CA GLN A 9 8.77 0.34 -3.62
C GLN A 9 7.38 -0.27 -3.84
N LEU A 10 6.31 0.49 -3.60
CA LEU A 10 4.94 0.05 -3.86
C LEU A 10 4.71 -0.24 -5.35
N SER A 11 5.19 0.65 -6.24
CA SER A 11 5.13 0.44 -7.69
C SER A 11 5.85 -0.85 -8.10
N LYS A 12 7.04 -1.09 -7.55
CA LYS A 12 7.82 -2.30 -7.83
C LYS A 12 7.08 -3.59 -7.43
N VAL A 13 6.37 -3.58 -6.30
CA VAL A 13 5.54 -4.72 -5.86
C VAL A 13 4.35 -4.92 -6.79
N ILE A 14 3.68 -3.84 -7.23
CA ILE A 14 2.58 -3.90 -8.19
C ILE A 14 3.05 -4.49 -9.53
N ASP A 15 4.16 -4.00 -10.08
CA ASP A 15 4.68 -4.44 -11.38
C ASP A 15 4.99 -5.94 -11.38
N GLN A 16 5.66 -6.43 -10.33
CA GLN A 16 5.93 -7.86 -10.19
C GLN A 16 4.66 -8.68 -9.98
N SER A 17 3.71 -8.17 -9.20
CA SER A 17 2.42 -8.82 -8.95
C SER A 17 1.61 -9.00 -10.25
N LEU A 18 1.66 -8.03 -11.16
CA LEU A 18 1.04 -8.11 -12.49
C LEU A 18 1.73 -9.14 -13.39
N VAL A 19 3.07 -9.15 -13.39
CA VAL A 19 3.88 -10.10 -14.18
C VAL A 19 3.64 -11.54 -13.73
N TYR A 20 3.49 -11.76 -12.43
CA TYR A 20 3.33 -13.09 -11.84
C TYR A 20 1.88 -13.42 -11.45
N GLN A 21 0.89 -12.63 -11.89
CA GLN A 21 -0.55 -12.84 -11.62
C GLN A 21 -0.90 -13.04 -10.13
N CYS A 22 -0.06 -12.56 -9.20
CA CYS A 22 -0.35 -12.61 -7.77
C CYS A 22 -1.03 -11.29 -7.38
N ALA A 23 -2.36 -11.28 -7.32
CA ALA A 23 -3.11 -10.03 -7.16
C ALA A 23 -2.99 -9.41 -5.75
N CYS A 24 -2.79 -10.22 -4.70
CA CYS A 24 -2.96 -9.78 -3.31
C CYS A 24 -2.00 -8.65 -2.89
N PRO A 25 -0.68 -8.72 -3.13
CA PRO A 25 0.22 -7.61 -2.76
C PRO A 25 -0.09 -6.33 -3.55
N ALA A 26 -0.45 -6.44 -4.83
CA ALA A 26 -0.84 -5.29 -5.64
C ALA A 26 -2.11 -4.59 -5.11
N GLN A 27 -3.11 -5.36 -4.64
CA GLN A 27 -4.32 -4.77 -4.07
C GLN A 27 -4.01 -3.97 -2.80
N VAL A 28 -3.16 -4.48 -1.92
CA VAL A 28 -2.74 -3.76 -0.70
C VAL A 28 -1.95 -2.49 -1.07
N CYS A 29 -1.05 -2.57 -2.06
CA CYS A 29 -0.31 -1.39 -2.53
C CYS A 29 -1.24 -0.31 -3.09
N ARG A 30 -2.32 -0.67 -3.80
CA ARG A 30 -3.32 0.30 -4.29
C ARG A 30 -4.08 0.98 -3.16
N ALA A 31 -4.50 0.21 -2.15
CA ALA A 31 -5.13 0.78 -0.96
C ALA A 31 -4.21 1.78 -0.23
N LEU A 32 -2.90 1.50 -0.18
CA LEU A 32 -1.92 2.44 0.37
C LEU A 32 -1.83 3.75 -0.41
N PHE A 33 -1.88 3.70 -1.75
CA PHE A 33 -1.93 4.91 -2.57
C PHE A 33 -3.22 5.71 -2.34
N GLU A 34 -4.37 5.05 -2.33
CA GLU A 34 -5.66 5.71 -2.07
C GLU A 34 -5.71 6.39 -0.69
N LEU A 35 -5.12 5.76 0.34
CA LEU A 35 -5.03 6.34 1.68
C LEU A 35 -4.11 7.57 1.74
N ARG A 36 -2.99 7.56 0.99
CA ARG A 36 -2.10 8.72 0.83
C ARG A 36 -2.81 9.87 0.16
N GLU A 37 -3.47 9.61 -0.96
CA GLU A 37 -4.24 10.61 -1.70
C GLU A 37 -5.37 11.19 -0.85
N LEU A 38 -6.10 10.35 -0.12
CA LEU A 38 -7.14 10.79 0.80
C LEU A 38 -6.58 11.71 1.88
N HIS A 39 -5.51 11.28 2.56
CA HIS A 39 -4.87 12.08 3.61
C HIS A 39 -4.43 13.44 3.06
N ASP A 40 -3.72 13.45 1.93
CA ASP A 40 -3.20 14.68 1.32
C ASP A 40 -4.32 15.61 0.85
N TYR A 41 -5.41 15.07 0.33
CA TYR A 41 -6.60 15.85 0.00
C TYR A 41 -7.16 16.55 1.23
N GLN A 42 -7.33 15.83 2.36
CA GLN A 42 -7.86 16.43 3.58
C GLN A 42 -6.95 17.52 4.14
N MET A 43 -5.62 17.30 4.11
CA MET A 43 -4.65 18.26 4.65
C MET A 43 -4.49 19.52 3.80
N ASN A 44 -4.74 19.43 2.49
CA ASN A 44 -4.60 20.54 1.55
C ASN A 44 -5.94 21.21 1.20
N CYS A 45 -7.05 20.75 1.78
CA CYS A 45 -8.34 21.39 1.56
C CYS A 45 -8.35 22.76 2.26
N ALA A 46 -8.44 23.84 1.49
CA ALA A 46 -8.55 25.20 2.02
C ALA A 46 -10.00 25.45 2.46
N ASN A 47 -10.26 25.40 3.77
CA ASN A 47 -11.57 25.76 4.33
C ASN A 47 -11.42 26.59 5.62
N ASP A 48 -12.12 27.74 5.66
CA ASP A 48 -12.02 28.77 6.70
C ASP A 48 -13.04 28.60 7.86
N MET A 49 -13.77 27.48 7.92
CA MET A 49 -14.74 27.20 8.98
C MET A 49 -14.27 26.13 9.98
N ALA A 50 -14.47 26.39 11.28
CA ALA A 50 -13.97 25.52 12.35
C ALA A 50 -14.56 24.08 12.34
N ASN A 51 -15.83 23.92 11.96
CA ASN A 51 -16.44 22.58 11.83
C ASN A 51 -15.88 21.81 10.63
N ASP A 52 -15.54 22.51 9.54
CA ASP A 52 -14.96 21.88 8.35
C ASP A 52 -13.55 21.40 8.66
N ARG A 53 -12.78 22.19 9.42
CA ARG A 53 -11.46 21.77 9.92
C ARG A 53 -11.51 20.48 10.74
N LEU A 54 -12.47 20.34 11.66
CA LEU A 54 -12.59 19.13 12.48
C LEU A 54 -12.91 17.89 11.63
N VAL A 55 -13.73 18.04 10.59
CA VAL A 55 -14.03 16.95 9.63
C VAL A 55 -12.74 16.52 8.93
N HIS A 56 -11.99 17.46 8.36
CA HIS A 56 -10.75 17.17 7.65
C HIS A 56 -9.70 16.52 8.56
N GLU A 57 -9.49 17.04 9.77
CA GLU A 57 -8.56 16.47 10.76
C GLU A 57 -8.98 15.05 11.18
N THR A 58 -10.28 14.81 11.36
CA THR A 58 -10.80 13.47 11.72
C THR A 58 -10.54 12.45 10.61
N ILE A 59 -10.83 12.81 9.36
CA ILE A 59 -10.62 11.92 8.21
C ILE A 59 -9.12 11.70 7.98
N ALA A 60 -8.29 12.74 8.04
CA ALA A 60 -6.85 12.62 7.89
C ALA A 60 -6.24 11.70 8.97
N ALA A 61 -6.68 11.82 10.22
CA ALA A 61 -6.25 10.95 11.31
C ALA A 61 -6.65 9.49 11.11
N ALA A 62 -7.86 9.23 10.60
CA ALA A 62 -8.33 7.88 10.31
C ALA A 62 -7.58 7.26 9.10
N ALA A 63 -7.32 8.06 8.06
CA ALA A 63 -6.54 7.65 6.90
C ALA A 63 -5.10 7.27 7.30
N ALA A 64 -4.46 8.06 8.16
CA ALA A 64 -3.12 7.77 8.67
C ALA A 64 -3.05 6.46 9.48
N GLN A 65 -4.01 6.21 10.37
CA GLN A 65 -4.07 4.96 11.14
C GLN A 65 -4.31 3.74 10.24
N SER A 66 -5.21 3.89 9.26
CA SER A 66 -5.51 2.82 8.30
C SER A 66 -4.31 2.53 7.39
N HIS A 67 -3.56 3.57 7.00
CA HIS A 67 -2.34 3.46 6.20
C HIS A 67 -1.28 2.68 6.94
N GLU A 68 -1.03 2.98 8.22
CA GLU A 68 -0.09 2.22 9.05
C GLU A 68 -0.46 0.73 9.14
N LEU A 69 -1.74 0.43 9.36
CA LEU A 69 -2.24 -0.94 9.40
C LEU A 69 -2.02 -1.67 8.06
N MET A 70 -2.21 -0.98 6.94
CA MET A 70 -2.00 -1.56 5.61
C MET A 70 -0.52 -1.73 5.26
N GLU A 71 0.38 -0.87 5.75
CA GLU A 71 1.84 -1.06 5.62
C GLU A 71 2.29 -2.32 6.38
N GLN A 72 1.74 -2.55 7.58
CA GLN A 72 1.97 -3.77 8.35
C GLN A 72 1.39 -5.00 7.64
N CYS A 73 0.19 -4.88 7.08
CA CYS A 73 -0.42 -5.94 6.27
C CYS A 73 0.46 -6.31 5.08
N LEU A 74 0.95 -5.31 4.34
CA LEU A 74 1.84 -5.51 3.19
C LEU A 74 3.12 -6.25 3.61
N THR A 75 3.76 -5.79 4.68
CA THR A 75 4.94 -6.47 5.25
C THR A 75 4.64 -7.94 5.52
N ARG A 76 3.52 -8.21 6.20
CA ARG A 76 3.15 -9.57 6.60
C ARG A 76 2.87 -10.49 5.42
N ILE A 77 2.16 -10.02 4.39
CA ILE A 77 1.87 -10.85 3.22
C ILE A 77 3.11 -11.10 2.36
N LEU A 78 4.01 -10.11 2.27
CA LEU A 78 5.30 -10.28 1.60
C LEU A 78 6.14 -11.36 2.29
N GLU A 79 6.16 -11.39 3.63
CA GLU A 79 6.81 -12.47 4.41
C GLU A 79 6.16 -13.84 4.17
N ILE A 80 4.82 -13.93 4.21
CA ILE A 80 4.08 -15.17 3.99
C ILE A 80 4.39 -15.75 2.60
N GLU A 81 4.45 -14.88 1.59
CA GLU A 81 4.79 -15.24 0.23
C GLU A 81 6.30 -15.45 0.02
N GLY A 82 7.15 -15.09 1.00
CA GLY A 82 8.60 -15.28 0.95
C GLY A 82 9.32 -14.32 0.02
N TRP A 83 8.81 -13.09 -0.13
CA TRP A 83 9.50 -12.02 -0.86
C TRP A 83 10.83 -11.66 -0.17
N ASP A 84 11.84 -11.34 -0.97
CA ASP A 84 13.10 -10.80 -0.45
C ASP A 84 12.87 -9.38 0.09
N PRO A 85 13.02 -9.12 1.40
CA PRO A 85 12.78 -7.80 1.98
C PRO A 85 13.83 -6.75 1.56
N ALA A 86 15.03 -7.17 1.16
CA ALA A 86 16.07 -6.23 0.74
C ALA A 86 15.76 -5.61 -0.64
N ASN A 87 15.18 -6.40 -1.54
CA ASN A 87 14.95 -6.02 -2.92
C ASN A 87 13.46 -5.97 -3.30
N LEU A 88 12.55 -6.37 -2.42
CA LEU A 88 11.12 -6.55 -2.72
C LEU A 88 10.92 -7.37 -4.00
N SER A 89 11.54 -8.55 -4.05
CA SER A 89 11.44 -9.44 -5.20
C SER A 89 10.73 -10.74 -4.88
N LEU A 90 9.83 -11.18 -5.77
CA LEU A 90 9.10 -12.44 -5.65
C LEU A 90 10.07 -13.64 -5.73
N PRO A 91 9.94 -14.66 -4.84
CA PRO A 91 10.81 -15.83 -4.86
C PRO A 91 10.57 -16.72 -6.08
N GLU A 92 11.62 -17.39 -6.56
CA GLU A 92 11.55 -18.28 -7.73
C GLU A 92 10.54 -19.44 -7.56
N SER A 93 10.32 -19.89 -6.33
CA SER A 93 9.38 -20.97 -6.00
C SER A 93 7.93 -20.60 -6.35
N LEU A 94 7.54 -19.33 -6.14
CA LEU A 94 6.24 -18.81 -6.56
C LEU A 94 6.18 -18.61 -8.07
N ARG A 95 7.27 -18.10 -8.70
CA ARG A 95 7.34 -17.96 -10.17
C ARG A 95 7.02 -19.28 -10.88
N LYS A 96 7.52 -20.42 -10.39
CA LYS A 96 7.29 -21.75 -10.97
C LYS A 96 5.88 -22.31 -10.74
N LYS A 97 5.21 -21.94 -9.64
CA LYS A 97 3.84 -22.39 -9.34
C LYS A 97 2.81 -21.80 -10.31
N ILE A 98 3.03 -20.57 -10.77
CA ILE A 98 2.11 -19.87 -11.69
C ILE A 98 2.24 -20.40 -13.13
N VAL A 99 3.45 -20.77 -13.56
CA VAL A 99 3.69 -21.33 -14.91
C VAL A 99 3.05 -22.72 -15.11
N LYS A 100 2.77 -23.47 -14.04
CA LYS A 100 2.23 -24.84 -14.11
C LYS A 100 0.70 -24.94 -14.23
N ASN A 101 -0.02 -23.81 -14.28
CA ASN A 101 -1.49 -23.81 -14.37
C ASN A 101 -2.03 -23.51 -15.79
N PHE A 102 -1.28 -23.88 -16.84
CA PHE A 102 -1.74 -23.84 -18.23
C PHE A 102 -1.94 -25.25 -18.79
#